data_AF-A0A4U1F2Y6-F1
#
_entry.id   AF-A0A4U1F2Y6-F1
#
_cell.length_a   1.000
_cell.length_b   1.000
_cell.length_c   1.000
_cell.angle_alpha   90.00
_cell.angle_beta   90.00
_cell.angle_gamma   90.00
#
_symmetry.space_group_name_H-M   'P 1'
#
loop_
_entity.id
_entity.type
_entity.pdbx_description
1 polymer ?
#
loop_
_entity_poly.entity_id
_entity_poly.type
_entity_poly.pdbx_seq_one_letter_code
_entity_poly.pdbx_strand_id
1 'polypeptide(L)'
;MAEMRQSLEQERDRLIAEVKKQLELEKQQAVDETKKKQWCANCKKEAIFYCCWNTSYCDYPCQQAHWPEHMKSCTQSATAPQQEADAEVNTETLNKSSQGTSSNTQAAPPETSSSKEKETPAEKSKDSG
;
A
#
# COMPACT_ATOMS: atom_id res chain seq x y z
N MET A 1 -4.94 0.87 58.07
CA MET A 1 -5.83 0.78 56.89
C MET A 1 -5.43 1.73 55.75
N ALA A 2 -4.95 2.96 56.01
CA ALA A 2 -4.55 3.91 54.96
C ALA A 2 -3.35 3.44 54.11
N GLU A 3 -2.35 2.78 54.72
CA GLU A 3 -1.15 2.29 54.02
C GLU A 3 -1.48 1.18 52.99
N MET A 4 -2.40 0.28 53.32
CA MET A 4 -2.87 -0.75 52.39
C MET A 4 -3.54 -0.12 51.16
N ARG A 5 -4.37 0.90 51.39
CA ARG A 5 -5.03 1.64 50.29
C ARG A 5 -3.99 2.32 49.37
N GLN A 6 -2.99 2.98 49.96
CA GLN A 6 -1.93 3.64 49.19
C GLN A 6 -1.12 2.63 48.35
N SER A 7 -0.80 1.46 48.91
CA SER A 7 -0.08 0.42 48.17
C SER A 7 -0.86 -0.09 46.95
N LEU A 8 -2.18 -0.24 47.07
CA LEU A 8 -3.04 -0.66 45.96
C LEU A 8 -3.16 0.43 44.89
N GLU A 9 -3.25 1.70 45.29
CA GLU A 9 -3.30 2.83 44.34
C GLU A 9 -1.97 2.97 43.59
N GLN A 10 -0.83 2.79 44.26
CA GLN A 10 0.49 2.81 43.63
C GLN A 10 0.68 1.65 42.65
N GLU A 11 0.25 0.43 43.02
CA GLU A 11 0.36 -0.71 42.11
C GLU A 11 -0.57 -0.55 40.90
N ARG A 12 -1.79 -0.02 41.10
CA ARG A 12 -2.67 0.37 39.99
C ARG A 12 -1.97 1.34 39.05
N ASP A 13 -1.35 2.39 39.58
CA ASP A 13 -0.68 3.42 38.77
C ASP A 13 0.52 2.86 38.02
N ARG A 14 1.28 1.95 38.64
CA ARG A 14 2.37 1.22 38.01
C ARG A 14 1.87 0.36 36.84
N LEU A 15 0.81 -0.42 37.05
CA LEU A 15 0.23 -1.27 36.01
C LEU A 15 -0.35 -0.45 34.86
N ILE A 16 -1.01 0.67 35.16
CA ILE A 16 -1.51 1.61 34.14
C ILE A 16 -0.35 2.19 33.32
N ALA A 17 0.75 2.57 33.97
CA ALA A 17 1.92 3.10 33.28
C ALA A 17 2.53 2.06 32.34
N GLU A 18 2.65 0.81 32.77
CA GLU A 18 3.18 -0.27 31.94
C GLU A 18 2.28 -0.57 30.73
N VAL A 19 0.95 -0.66 30.95
CA VAL A 19 0.00 -0.86 29.84
C VAL A 19 0.08 0.29 28.83
N LYS A 20 0.17 1.54 29.29
CA LYS A 20 0.33 2.70 28.39
C LYS A 20 1.61 2.62 27.57
N LYS A 21 2.72 2.23 28.20
CA LYS A 21 4.01 2.08 27.51
C LYS A 21 3.94 0.98 26.44
N GLN A 22 3.33 -0.16 26.76
CA GLN A 22 3.15 -1.26 25.81
C GLN A 22 2.27 -0.86 24.63
N LEU A 23 1.15 -0.18 24.88
CA LEU A 23 0.27 0.31 23.82
C LEU A 23 0.95 1.33 22.90
N GLU A 24 1.80 2.19 23.43
CA GLU A 24 2.55 3.14 22.61
C GLU A 24 3.58 2.43 21.71
N LEU A 25 4.25 1.40 22.24
CA LEU A 25 5.17 0.57 21.45
C LEU A 25 4.43 -0.16 20.32
N GLU A 26 3.29 -0.77 20.62
CA GLU A 26 2.45 -1.45 19.62
C GLU A 26 1.91 -0.48 18.57
N LYS A 27 1.50 0.72 18.99
CA LYS A 27 1.09 1.78 18.05
C LYS A 27 2.22 2.15 17.10
N GLN A 28 3.43 2.32 17.61
CA GLN A 28 4.59 2.66 16.78
C GLN A 28 4.90 1.55 15.78
N GLN A 29 4.89 0.28 16.22
CA GLN A 29 5.04 -0.87 15.33
C GLN A 29 3.97 -0.91 14.24
N ALA A 30 2.70 -0.68 14.58
CA ALA A 30 1.61 -0.65 13.61
C ALA A 30 1.77 0.47 12.58
N VAL A 31 2.25 1.65 12.99
CA VAL A 31 2.57 2.76 12.08
C VAL A 31 3.69 2.38 11.12
N ASP A 32 4.76 1.77 11.63
CA ASP A 32 5.91 1.41 10.80
C ASP A 32 5.57 0.30 9.80
N GLU A 33 4.76 -0.68 10.19
CA GLU A 33 4.22 -1.68 9.24
C GLU A 33 3.28 -1.06 8.22
N THR A 34 2.47 -0.07 8.64
CA THR A 34 1.58 0.64 7.72
C THR A 34 2.37 1.36 6.62
N LYS A 35 3.45 2.03 6.98
CA LYS A 35 4.30 2.77 6.03
C LYS A 35 5.02 1.89 4.99
N LYS A 36 5.12 0.58 5.22
CA LYS A 36 5.77 -0.36 4.29
C LYS A 36 4.86 -0.80 3.13
N LYS A 37 3.56 -0.52 3.20
CA LYS A 37 2.56 -1.02 2.26
C LYS A 37 1.87 0.09 1.47
N GLN A 38 1.27 -0.29 0.35
CA GLN A 38 0.35 0.57 -0.39
C GLN A 38 -1.08 0.39 0.13
N TRP A 39 -1.83 1.48 0.20
CA TRP A 39 -3.19 1.48 0.77
C TRP A 39 -4.20 1.97 -0.24
N CYS A 40 -5.33 1.28 -0.31
CA CYS A 40 -6.39 1.60 -1.25
C CYS A 40 -6.97 2.99 -0.95
N ALA A 41 -6.97 3.87 -1.95
CA ALA A 41 -7.52 5.22 -1.82
C ALA A 41 -9.00 5.21 -1.40
N ASN A 42 -9.77 4.22 -1.84
CA ASN A 42 -11.19 4.07 -1.53
C ASN A 42 -11.44 3.47 -0.13
N CYS A 43 -11.03 2.21 0.11
CA CYS A 43 -11.47 1.43 1.28
C CYS A 43 -10.40 1.19 2.35
N LYS A 44 -9.18 1.71 2.17
CA LYS A 44 -8.05 1.59 3.11
C LYS A 44 -7.56 0.16 3.38
N LYS A 45 -8.00 -0.84 2.61
CA LYS A 45 -7.35 -2.15 2.55
C LYS A 45 -6.01 -2.06 1.81
N GLU A 46 -5.16 -3.05 1.99
CA GLU A 46 -3.90 -3.17 1.23
C GLU A 46 -4.19 -3.15 -0.27
N ALA A 47 -3.50 -2.25 -0.99
CA ALA A 47 -3.67 -2.11 -2.42
C ALA A 47 -2.82 -3.14 -3.17
N ILE A 48 -3.33 -3.63 -4.30
CA ILE A 48 -2.65 -4.64 -5.13
C ILE A 48 -2.25 -4.08 -6.50
N PHE A 49 -2.81 -2.94 -6.92
CA PHE A 49 -2.39 -2.25 -8.14
C PHE A 49 -2.39 -0.73 -7.97
N TYR A 50 -1.57 -0.09 -8.80
CA TYR A 50 -1.31 1.34 -8.79
C TYR A 50 -2.04 2.05 -9.93
N CYS A 51 -2.54 3.26 -9.67
CA CYS A 51 -3.02 4.16 -10.72
C CYS A 51 -2.06 5.32 -10.93
N CYS A 52 -1.88 6.25 -9.99
CA CYS A 52 -0.89 7.32 -10.13
C CYS A 52 -0.36 7.75 -8.76
N TRP A 53 0.50 8.77 -8.69
CA TRP A 53 1.20 9.12 -7.44
C TRP A 53 0.22 9.21 -6.27
N ASN A 54 0.51 8.46 -5.21
CA ASN A 54 -0.31 8.36 -4.00
C ASN A 54 -1.76 7.85 -4.22
N THR A 55 -2.04 7.14 -5.32
CA THR A 55 -3.34 6.53 -5.61
C THR A 55 -3.20 5.09 -6.09
N SER A 56 -3.52 4.16 -5.21
CA SER A 56 -3.52 2.71 -5.45
C SER A 56 -4.87 2.10 -5.03
N TYR A 57 -5.19 0.90 -5.52
CA TYR A 57 -6.47 0.23 -5.23
C TYR A 57 -6.29 -1.25 -4.90
N CYS A 58 -7.20 -1.78 -4.08
CA CYS A 58 -7.22 -3.21 -3.76
C CYS A 58 -7.98 -4.05 -4.81
N ASP A 59 -8.87 -3.43 -5.60
CA ASP A 59 -9.66 -4.09 -6.63
C ASP A 59 -10.30 -3.05 -7.57
N TYR A 60 -10.75 -3.46 -8.76
CA TYR A 60 -11.40 -2.61 -9.77
C TYR A 60 -12.69 -1.92 -9.26
N PRO A 61 -13.57 -2.56 -8.47
CA PRO A 61 -14.73 -1.86 -7.90
C PRO A 61 -14.35 -0.66 -7.04
N CYS A 62 -13.22 -0.72 -6.32
CA CYS A 62 -12.73 0.41 -5.54
C CYS A 62 -12.21 1.55 -6.41
N GLN A 63 -11.58 1.23 -7.56
CA GLN A 63 -11.18 2.23 -8.53
C GLN A 63 -12.40 2.94 -9.13
N GLN A 64 -13.40 2.17 -9.57
CA GLN A 64 -14.62 2.72 -10.18
C GLN A 64 -15.39 3.64 -9.22
N ALA A 65 -15.52 3.23 -7.95
CA ALA A 65 -16.20 4.02 -6.92
C ALA A 65 -15.48 5.36 -6.63
N HIS A 66 -14.15 5.35 -6.60
CA HIS A 66 -13.34 6.55 -6.33
C HIS A 66 -13.10 7.42 -7.59
N TRP A 67 -13.35 6.87 -8.78
CA TRP A 67 -13.04 7.52 -10.05
C TRP A 67 -13.61 8.93 -10.23
N PRO A 68 -14.88 9.23 -9.89
CA PRO A 68 -15.44 10.59 -10.07
C PRO A 68 -14.67 11.68 -9.29
N GLU A 69 -14.04 11.31 -8.17
CA GLU A 69 -13.19 12.19 -7.39
C GLU A 69 -11.75 12.21 -7.95
N HIS A 70 -11.19 11.02 -8.18
CA HIS A 70 -9.80 10.85 -8.63
C HIS A 70 -9.51 11.45 -10.01
N MET A 71 -10.46 11.38 -10.95
CA MET A 71 -10.29 11.83 -12.34
C MET A 71 -9.77 13.27 -12.45
N LYS A 72 -10.12 14.13 -11.49
CA LYS A 72 -9.74 15.55 -11.45
C LYS A 72 -8.24 15.77 -11.23
N SER A 73 -7.54 14.80 -10.63
CA SER A 73 -6.13 14.89 -10.23
C SER A 73 -5.27 13.73 -10.74
N CYS A 74 -5.83 12.82 -11.54
CA CYS A 74 -5.10 11.70 -12.13
C CYS A 74 -4.00 12.21 -13.07
N THR A 75 -2.75 11.86 -12.77
CA THR A 75 -1.61 12.29 -13.60
C THR A 75 -1.37 11.39 -14.82
N GLN A 76 -1.95 10.18 -14.85
CA GLN A 76 -1.90 9.32 -16.04
C GLN A 76 -2.84 9.79 -17.16
N SER A 77 -3.92 10.50 -16.84
CA SER A 77 -4.86 11.00 -17.84
C SER A 77 -4.30 12.15 -18.70
N ALA A 78 -3.27 12.86 -18.21
CA ALA A 78 -2.68 14.03 -18.86
C ALA A 78 -1.52 13.69 -19.82
N THR A 79 -1.11 12.42 -19.94
CA THR A 79 0.04 11.98 -20.75
C THR A 79 -0.37 11.28 -22.06
N ALA A 80 -1.48 11.71 -22.68
CA ALA A 80 -1.72 11.39 -24.08
C ALA A 80 -0.74 12.23 -24.95
N PRO A 81 0.05 11.63 -25.85
CA PRO A 81 0.82 12.42 -26.82
C PRO A 81 -0.18 13.17 -27.71
N GLN A 82 -0.16 14.50 -27.63
CA GLN A 82 -0.81 15.34 -28.63
C GLN A 82 -0.11 15.08 -29.97
N GLN A 83 -0.71 14.23 -30.81
CA GLN A 83 -0.50 14.35 -32.24
C GLN A 83 -1.18 15.65 -32.67
N GLU A 84 -0.37 16.68 -32.92
CA GLU A 84 -0.82 17.84 -33.65
C GLU A 84 -1.23 17.41 -35.06
N ALA A 85 -2.52 17.52 -35.37
CA ALA A 85 -3.02 17.47 -36.74
C ALA A 85 -3.74 18.79 -36.99
N ASP A 86 -3.00 19.71 -37.60
CA ASP A 86 -3.53 20.91 -38.24
C ASP A 86 -4.34 20.51 -39.50
N ALA A 87 -5.55 21.05 -39.57
CA ALA A 87 -6.41 21.32 -40.72
C ALA A 87 -6.52 20.31 -41.90
N GLU A 88 -7.72 19.76 -42.12
CA GLU A 88 -8.66 20.12 -43.21
C GLU A 88 -9.62 18.97 -43.59
N VAL A 89 -10.92 19.33 -43.64
CA VAL A 89 -12.04 18.79 -44.44
C VAL A 89 -11.91 17.41 -45.11
N ASN A 90 -12.82 16.47 -44.75
CA ASN A 90 -13.71 15.84 -45.73
C ASN A 90 -14.90 15.10 -45.10
N THR A 91 -16.07 15.35 -45.67
CA THR A 91 -17.36 14.68 -45.49
C THR A 91 -17.36 13.29 -46.14
N GLU A 92 -18.04 12.33 -45.50
CA GLU A 92 -18.59 11.09 -46.06
C GLU A 92 -17.65 10.13 -46.81
N THR A 93 -17.61 8.86 -46.38
CA THR A 93 -18.19 7.71 -47.11
C THR A 93 -17.92 6.41 -46.34
N LEU A 94 -18.97 5.59 -46.21
CA LEU A 94 -18.96 4.21 -45.71
C LEU A 94 -17.93 3.33 -46.44
N ASN A 95 -17.39 2.30 -45.75
CA ASN A 95 -17.67 0.87 -46.03
C ASN A 95 -16.50 -0.06 -45.64
N LYS A 96 -16.75 -0.88 -44.59
CA LYS A 96 -16.56 -2.34 -44.47
C LYS A 96 -15.21 -3.03 -44.77
N SER A 97 -14.91 -3.98 -43.85
CA SER A 97 -14.12 -5.22 -43.97
C SER A 97 -12.60 -5.07 -43.96
N SER A 98 -11.76 -5.90 -43.34
CA SER A 98 -11.87 -7.20 -42.67
C SER A 98 -10.58 -7.48 -41.87
N GLN A 99 -10.69 -8.31 -40.83
CA GLN A 99 -9.76 -9.36 -40.38
C GLN A 99 -8.25 -9.09 -40.14
N GLY A 100 -7.77 -9.61 -39.00
CA GLY A 100 -6.36 -9.95 -38.77
C GLY A 100 -5.97 -9.86 -37.29
N THR A 101 -6.37 -10.82 -36.46
CA THR A 101 -5.47 -11.83 -35.84
C THR A 101 -4.41 -11.30 -34.87
N SER A 102 -4.62 -11.63 -33.60
CA SER A 102 -3.68 -12.18 -32.62
C SER A 102 -2.27 -11.58 -32.51
N SER A 103 -1.92 -11.12 -31.31
CA SER A 103 -0.79 -11.70 -30.55
C SER A 103 -0.80 -11.27 -29.09
N ASN A 104 -0.91 -12.29 -28.25
CA ASN A 104 -0.62 -12.34 -26.84
C ASN A 104 0.89 -12.10 -26.60
N THR A 105 1.25 -11.19 -25.70
CA THR A 105 2.55 -11.29 -25.02
C THR A 105 2.46 -10.76 -23.60
N GLN A 106 2.66 -11.69 -22.67
CA GLN A 106 2.96 -11.49 -21.26
C GLN A 106 4.28 -10.73 -21.13
N ALA A 107 4.40 -9.86 -20.13
CA ALA A 107 5.68 -9.38 -19.65
C ALA A 107 5.72 -9.53 -18.12
N ALA A 108 6.51 -10.51 -17.68
CA ALA A 108 6.88 -10.75 -16.29
C ALA A 108 7.93 -9.71 -15.83
N PRO A 109 8.07 -9.46 -14.51
CA PRO A 109 9.07 -8.55 -13.96
C PRO A 109 10.48 -9.20 -13.97
N PRO A 110 11.56 -8.39 -14.03
CA PRO A 110 12.92 -8.92 -13.88
C PRO A 110 13.26 -9.10 -12.40
N GLU A 111 13.64 -10.33 -12.05
CA GLU A 111 14.30 -10.67 -10.79
C GLU A 111 15.82 -10.84 -10.98
N THR A 112 16.53 -10.64 -9.87
CA THR A 112 17.87 -11.12 -9.49
C THR A 112 19.11 -10.20 -9.64
N SER A 113 19.68 -9.85 -8.48
CA SER A 113 21.00 -10.38 -8.11
C SER A 113 21.20 -10.40 -6.59
N SER A 114 21.40 -11.60 -6.05
CA SER A 114 21.74 -11.92 -4.66
C SER A 114 23.16 -11.52 -4.26
N SER A 115 23.39 -11.36 -2.97
CA SER A 115 24.67 -11.63 -2.31
C SER A 115 24.43 -12.22 -0.93
N LYS A 116 25.38 -13.06 -0.53
CA LYS A 116 25.26 -14.30 0.25
C LYS A 116 25.63 -14.10 1.73
N GLU A 117 24.82 -14.70 2.60
CA GLU A 117 25.07 -15.36 3.90
C GLU A 117 26.24 -14.95 4.81
N LYS A 118 25.95 -14.73 6.12
CA LYS A 118 26.63 -15.46 7.22
C LYS A 118 25.90 -15.38 8.58
N GLU A 119 25.36 -16.53 8.96
CA GLU A 119 25.25 -17.20 10.28
C GLU A 119 24.91 -16.46 11.59
N THR A 120 23.90 -17.03 12.27
CA THR A 120 23.68 -17.02 13.72
C THR A 120 24.40 -18.22 14.36
N PRO A 121 24.74 -18.12 15.66
CA PRO A 121 24.61 -19.28 16.52
C PRO A 121 23.79 -18.98 17.77
N ALA A 122 22.83 -19.85 18.05
CA ALA A 122 22.28 -20.07 19.37
C ALA A 122 23.28 -20.89 20.22
N GLU A 123 23.31 -20.67 21.54
CA GLU A 123 23.39 -21.68 22.61
C GLU A 123 23.61 -21.00 24.00
N LYS A 124 22.58 -21.09 24.85
CA LYS A 124 22.57 -21.71 26.20
C LYS A 124 23.41 -21.17 27.40
N SER A 125 22.69 -21.07 28.53
CA SER A 125 23.12 -21.03 29.96
C SER A 125 23.34 -19.63 30.57
N LYS A 126 22.89 -19.28 31.79
CA LYS A 126 22.90 -20.08 33.02
C LYS A 126 21.97 -19.50 34.11
N ASP A 127 21.20 -20.38 34.72
CA ASP A 127 20.53 -20.27 36.02
C ASP A 127 21.58 -20.29 37.15
N SER A 128 21.45 -19.38 38.12
CA SER A 128 22.12 -19.49 39.42
C SER A 128 21.16 -18.96 40.49
N GLY A 129 20.76 -19.85 41.38
CA GLY A 129 20.18 -19.52 42.68
C GLY A 129 21.19 -18.97 43.68
#